data_AF-A0A8J5J658-F1
#
_entry.id   AF-A0A8J5J658-F1
#
_cell.length_a   1.000
_cell.length_b   1.000
_cell.length_c   1.000
_cell.angle_alpha   90.00
_cell.angle_beta   90.00
_cell.angle_gamma   90.00
#
_symmetry.space_group_name_H-M   'P 1'
#
loop_
_entity.id
_entity.type
_entity.pdbx_description
1 polymer ?
#
loop_
_entity_poly.entity_id
_entity_poly.type
_entity_poly.pdbx_seq_one_letter_code
_entity_poly.pdbx_strand_id
1 'polypeptide(L)'
;MIQPLLEEEDEEDDEMDPLEQLEPNKFSEALDSFEQAKRIQPNNVKAIYNYSVALLHLDRPQEAQRLLRRILELDSTHQKATIALSHLNSPIL
;
A
#
# COMPACT_ATOMS: atom_id res chain seq x y z
N MET A 1 -49.50 -13.97 10.10
CA MET A 1 -48.12 -14.01 10.63
C MET A 1 -47.26 -13.23 9.65
N ILE A 2 -46.77 -12.08 10.11
CA ILE A 2 -45.90 -11.10 9.45
C ILE A 2 -44.67 -11.07 10.38
N GLN A 3 -43.39 -11.12 9.98
CA GLN A 3 -42.66 -10.87 8.74
C GLN A 3 -41.36 -11.71 8.76
N PRO A 4 -40.67 -11.90 7.62
CA PRO A 4 -39.35 -12.53 7.58
C PRO A 4 -38.30 -11.57 8.15
N LEU A 5 -37.38 -12.09 8.96
CA LEU A 5 -36.22 -11.34 9.45
C LEU A 5 -35.26 -11.23 8.27
N LEU A 6 -35.00 -10.00 7.82
CA LEU A 6 -33.91 -9.69 6.91
C LEU A 6 -32.62 -10.24 7.52
N GLU A 7 -31.95 -11.15 6.81
CA GLU A 7 -30.53 -11.37 7.03
C GLU A 7 -29.87 -10.06 6.66
N GLU A 8 -29.28 -9.42 7.68
CA GLU A 8 -28.52 -8.19 7.58
C GLU A 8 -27.49 -8.39 6.47
N GLU A 9 -27.55 -7.50 5.48
CA GLU A 9 -26.51 -7.37 4.47
C GLU A 9 -25.21 -7.13 5.24
N ASP A 10 -24.36 -8.15 5.34
CA ASP A 10 -22.96 -7.93 5.64
C ASP A 10 -22.45 -7.03 4.51
N GLU A 11 -22.44 -5.72 4.78
CA GLU A 11 -21.66 -4.73 4.08
C GLU A 11 -20.23 -5.29 4.07
N GLU A 12 -19.89 -6.03 3.02
CA GLU A 12 -18.51 -6.16 2.59
C GLU A 12 -18.07 -4.71 2.42
N ASP A 13 -17.44 -4.17 3.48
CA ASP A 13 -16.69 -2.93 3.41
C ASP A 13 -15.92 -3.05 2.11
N ASP A 14 -16.26 -2.18 1.15
CA ASP A 14 -15.44 -1.86 -0.01
C ASP A 14 -14.13 -1.28 0.57
N GLU A 15 -13.34 -2.12 1.23
CA GLU A 15 -11.93 -1.93 1.52
C GLU A 15 -11.29 -1.91 0.14
N MET A 16 -11.41 -0.74 -0.49
CA MET A 16 -10.69 -0.36 -1.68
C MET A 16 -9.24 -0.77 -1.44
N ASP A 17 -8.81 -1.83 -2.13
CA ASP A 17 -7.45 -2.32 -2.01
C ASP A 17 -6.55 -1.09 -2.25
N PRO A 18 -5.74 -0.67 -1.27
CA PRO A 18 -4.90 0.51 -1.41
C PRO A 18 -3.96 0.41 -2.62
N LEU A 19 -3.82 -0.79 -3.18
CA LEU A 19 -3.05 -1.10 -4.36
C LEU A 19 -3.83 -0.84 -5.67
N GLU A 20 -5.16 -0.81 -5.69
CA GLU A 20 -5.96 -0.78 -6.93
C GLU A 20 -5.94 0.55 -7.74
N GLN A 21 -5.02 1.49 -7.48
CA GLN A 21 -5.02 2.81 -8.14
C GLN A 21 -3.76 3.19 -8.94
N LEU A 22 -2.93 2.20 -9.31
CA LEU A 22 -1.79 2.49 -10.17
C LEU A 22 -1.96 1.84 -11.54
N GLU A 23 -2.33 2.69 -12.51
CA GLU A 23 -2.21 2.39 -13.94
C GLU A 23 -0.79 1.90 -14.25
N PRO A 24 -0.60 0.97 -15.21
CA PRO A 24 0.72 0.43 -15.57
C PRO A 24 1.81 1.50 -15.79
N ASN A 25 1.39 2.66 -16.30
CA ASN A 25 2.26 3.81 -16.55
C ASN A 25 2.84 4.42 -15.26
N LYS A 26 2.08 4.38 -14.16
CA LYS A 26 2.51 4.93 -12.87
C LYS A 26 3.53 4.04 -12.16
N PHE A 27 3.62 2.74 -12.49
CA PHE A 27 4.69 1.88 -11.99
C PHE A 27 6.04 2.28 -12.57
N SER A 28 6.12 2.50 -13.88
CA SER A 28 7.34 2.98 -14.52
C SER A 28 7.78 4.33 -13.94
N GLU A 29 6.83 5.26 -13.77
CA GLU A 29 7.12 6.56 -13.16
C GLU A 29 7.61 6.41 -11.71
N ALA A 30 7.04 5.48 -10.94
CA ALA A 30 7.49 5.22 -9.57
C ALA A 30 8.91 4.66 -9.51
N LEU A 31 9.28 3.78 -10.44
CA LEU A 31 10.66 3.27 -10.57
C LEU A 31 11.63 4.42 -10.89
N ASP A 32 11.34 5.21 -11.91
CA ASP A 32 12.19 6.32 -12.35
C ASP A 32 12.32 7.42 -11.29
N SER A 33 11.18 7.77 -10.65
CA SER A 33 11.12 8.76 -9.58
C SER A 33 11.92 8.32 -8.36
N PHE A 34 11.88 7.02 -8.03
CA PHE A 34 12.68 6.49 -6.93
C PHE A 34 14.18 6.49 -7.23
N GLU A 35 14.59 6.14 -8.44
CA GLU A 35 16.01 6.19 -8.81
C GLU A 35 16.59 7.61 -8.70
N GLN A 36 15.81 8.61 -9.12
CA GLN A 36 16.19 10.02 -9.00
C GLN A 36 16.20 10.45 -7.53
N ALA A 37 15.14 10.13 -6.79
CA ALA A 37 15.02 10.46 -5.37
C ALA A 37 16.18 9.85 -4.56
N LYS A 38 16.57 8.61 -4.84
CA LYS A 38 17.69 7.95 -4.18
C LYS A 38 19.01 8.73 -4.29
N ARG A 39 19.22 9.47 -5.39
CA ARG A 39 20.43 10.29 -5.60
C ARG A 39 20.35 11.66 -4.95
N ILE A 40 19.18 12.29 -4.94
CA ILE A 40 19.01 13.70 -4.56
C ILE A 40 18.46 13.83 -3.14
N GLN A 41 17.49 13.01 -2.78
CA GLN A 41 16.77 13.00 -1.51
C GLN A 41 16.49 11.55 -1.07
N PRO A 42 17.49 10.85 -0.51
CA PRO A 42 17.37 9.44 -0.17
C PRO A 42 16.31 9.11 0.89
N ASN A 43 15.80 10.14 1.60
CA ASN A 43 14.76 10.03 2.61
C ASN A 43 13.42 10.65 2.16
N ASN A 44 13.19 10.80 0.85
CA ASN A 44 11.91 11.29 0.34
C ASN A 44 10.81 10.24 0.56
N VAL A 45 10.03 10.41 1.63
CA VAL A 45 8.96 9.50 2.05
C VAL A 45 7.97 9.21 0.92
N LYS A 46 7.59 10.23 0.13
CA LYS A 46 6.65 10.06 -0.98
C LYS A 46 7.22 9.17 -2.08
N ALA A 47 8.49 9.36 -2.46
CA ALA A 47 9.14 8.54 -3.47
C ALA A 47 9.34 7.09 -2.98
N ILE A 48 9.72 6.91 -1.71
CA ILE A 48 9.85 5.59 -1.08
C ILE A 48 8.48 4.88 -1.07
N TYR A 49 7.39 5.60 -0.76
CA TYR A 49 6.04 5.04 -0.72
C TYR A 49 5.59 4.60 -2.11
N ASN A 50 5.68 5.46 -3.12
CA ASN A 50 5.28 5.12 -4.48
C ASN A 50 6.06 3.92 -5.02
N TYR A 51 7.37 3.83 -4.73
CA TYR A 51 8.19 2.69 -5.10
C TYR A 51 7.77 1.41 -4.37
N SER A 52 7.44 1.50 -3.08
CA SER A 52 6.95 0.35 -2.32
C SER A 52 5.64 -0.19 -2.86
N VAL A 53 4.71 0.67 -3.29
CA VAL A 53 3.46 0.25 -3.93
C VAL A 53 3.78 -0.40 -5.28
N ALA A 54 4.62 0.21 -6.11
CA ALA A 54 5.03 -0.40 -7.39
C ALA A 54 5.65 -1.79 -7.21
N LEU A 55 6.44 -2.01 -6.16
CA LEU A 55 6.99 -3.32 -5.83
C LEU A 55 5.92 -4.34 -5.43
N LEU A 56 4.83 -3.93 -4.77
CA LEU A 56 3.70 -4.82 -4.48
C LEU A 56 3.03 -5.32 -5.75
N HIS A 57 2.81 -4.44 -6.73
CA HIS A 57 2.25 -4.82 -8.03
C HIS A 57 3.19 -5.67 -8.89
N LEU A 58 4.50 -5.49 -8.72
CA LEU A 58 5.52 -6.31 -9.38
C LEU A 58 5.77 -7.65 -8.67
N ASP A 59 4.89 -8.05 -7.75
CA ASP A 59 5.00 -9.30 -6.97
C ASP A 59 6.32 -9.40 -6.17
N ARG A 60 6.78 -8.26 -5.63
CA ARG A 60 7.98 -8.15 -4.77
C ARG A 60 7.62 -7.63 -3.36
N PRO A 61 6.72 -8.31 -2.62
CA PRO A 61 6.21 -7.82 -1.35
C PRO A 61 7.26 -7.71 -0.24
N GLN A 62 8.30 -8.56 -0.25
CA GLN A 62 9.35 -8.51 0.77
C GLN A 62 10.21 -7.24 0.65
N GLU A 63 10.38 -6.71 -0.56
CA GLU A 63 11.08 -5.44 -0.79
C GLU A 63 10.20 -4.25 -0.41
N ALA A 64 8.94 -4.27 -0.81
CA ALA A 64 7.96 -3.27 -0.39
C ALA A 64 7.87 -3.15 1.13
N GLN A 65 7.79 -4.28 1.84
CA GLN A 65 7.73 -4.31 3.30
C GLN A 65 8.92 -3.60 3.96
N ARG A 66 10.15 -3.77 3.44
CA ARG A 66 11.34 -3.09 3.96
C ARG A 66 11.26 -1.57 3.77
N LEU A 67 10.76 -1.12 2.62
CA LEU A 67 10.59 0.31 2.34
C LEU A 67 9.48 0.93 3.17
N LEU A 68 8.38 0.21 3.38
CA LEU A 68 7.29 0.67 4.24
C LEU A 68 7.75 0.81 5.70
N ARG A 69 8.59 -0.12 6.20
CA ARG A 69 9.22 0.03 7.52
C ARG A 69 10.13 1.26 7.58
N ARG A 70 10.93 1.48 6.55
CA ARG A 70 11.77 2.69 6.41
C ARG A 70 10.95 3.98 6.42
N ILE A 71 9.77 3.99 5.80
CA ILE A 71 8.87 5.14 5.87
C ILE A 71 8.45 5.41 7.30
N LEU A 72 8.07 4.38 8.06
CA LEU A 72 7.69 4.53 9.47
C LEU A 72 8.85 4.92 10.40
N GLU A 73 10.10 4.62 10.01
CA GLU A 73 11.30 5.15 10.69
C GLU A 73 11.48 6.65 10.46
N LEU A 74 11.08 7.17 9.28
CA LEU A 74 11.23 8.58 8.89
C LEU A 74 10.00 9.43 9.31
N ASP A 75 8.82 8.85 9.21
CA ASP A 75 7.51 9.42 9.55
C ASP A 75 6.66 8.31 10.18
N SER A 76 6.72 8.24 11.51
CA SER A 76 5.97 7.25 12.30
C SER A 76 4.45 7.45 12.23
N THR A 77 3.99 8.59 11.71
CA THR A 77 2.56 8.92 11.57
C THR A 77 2.02 8.64 10.17
N HIS A 78 2.83 8.04 9.28
CA HIS A 78 2.45 7.80 7.90
C HIS A 78 1.38 6.69 7.76
N GLN A 79 0.11 7.08 7.85
CA GLN A 79 -1.05 6.17 7.84
C GLN A 79 -1.03 5.18 6.68
N LYS A 80 -0.69 5.63 5.47
CA LYS A 80 -0.67 4.77 4.28
C LYS A 80 0.36 3.66 4.36
N ALA A 81 1.53 3.91 4.96
CA ALA A 81 2.54 2.86 5.13
C ALA A 81 2.14 1.87 6.21
N THR A 82 1.49 2.34 7.28
CA THR A 82 0.93 1.46 8.32
C THR A 82 -0.12 0.51 7.75
N ILE A 83 -1.09 1.03 6.99
CA ILE A 83 -2.13 0.21 6.34
C ILE A 83 -1.50 -0.83 5.41
N ALA A 84 -0.61 -0.40 4.51
CA ALA A 84 0.07 -1.31 3.57
C ALA A 84 0.88 -2.40 4.28
N LEU A 85 1.52 -2.10 5.42
CA LEU A 85 2.22 -3.11 6.22
C LEU A 85 1.26 -4.06 6.93
N SER A 86 0.13 -3.57 7.43
CA SER A 86 -0.88 -4.43 8.03
C SER A 86 -1.39 -5.45 7.01
N HIS A 87 -1.74 -5.02 5.80
CA HIS A 87 -2.22 -5.93 4.73
C HIS A 87 -1.18 -6.98 4.36
N LEU A 88 0.10 -6.60 4.30
CA LEU A 88 1.20 -7.53 4.02
C LEU A 88 1.45 -8.57 5.12
N ASN A 89 1.12 -8.23 6.38
CA ASN A 89 1.38 -9.09 7.53
C ASN A 89 0.15 -9.86 8.01
N SER A 90 -1.05 -9.51 7.54
CA SER A 90 -2.26 -10.27 7.81
C SER A 90 -2.15 -11.64 7.11
N PRO A 91 -2.06 -12.75 7.86
CA PRO A 91 -2.22 -14.06 7.27
C PRO A 91 -3.68 -14.18 6.85
N ILE A 92 -3.93 -14.52 5.58
CA ILE A 92 -5.21 -15.08 5.17
C ILE A 92 -5.40 -16.34 6.03
N LEU A 93 -6.30 -16.26 7.02
CA LEU A 93 -6.70 -17.39 7.87
C LEU A 93 -7.92 -18.08 7.27
#